data_AF-A0A835RZP2-F1
#
_entry.id   AF-A0A835RZP2-F1
#
_cell.length_a   1.000
_cell.length_b   1.000
_cell.length_c   1.000
_cell.angle_alpha   90.00
_cell.angle_beta   90.00
_cell.angle_gamma   90.00
#
_symmetry.space_group_name_H-M   'P 1'
#
loop_
_entity.id
_entity.type
_entity.pdbx_description
1 polymer ?
#
loop_
_entity_poly.entity_id
_entity_poly.type
_entity_poly.pdbx_seq_one_letter_code
_entity_poly.pdbx_strand_id
1 'polypeptide(L)'
;MGISRDSMHKRRSTGGKKKAWRKKRKYELGRQPANTKLSSNKTVRRVRVRGGNVKWRALRLDTGNYSWGSEAVTRKTRILDVVYNASNNELVRTQTLVKSAIVQIDAAPFKQWYLQHYGVEIGRKKKASSATAKKDASEGQEGETTTEEAKKSSHVLRKLEKRQQDRKLDPHIEEQFGGGRLLACISSRPGQCGRADGYILEGKELEFYMKKIQRKKGRGAGAAA
;
A
#
# COMPACT_ATOMS: atom_id res chain seq x y z
N MET A 1 -34.33 -8.52 -13.20
CA MET A 1 -33.42 -8.85 -12.08
C MET A 1 -32.08 -9.28 -12.65
N GLY A 2 -30.97 -8.65 -12.24
CA GLY A 2 -29.64 -8.96 -12.78
C GLY A 2 -29.00 -10.22 -12.19
N ILE A 3 -27.73 -10.10 -11.80
CA ILE A 3 -26.94 -11.17 -11.14
C ILE A 3 -27.69 -11.69 -9.92
N SER A 4 -27.77 -13.01 -9.74
CA SER A 4 -28.39 -13.69 -8.60
C SER A 4 -27.34 -14.47 -7.82
N ARG A 5 -27.41 -14.40 -6.49
CA ARG A 5 -26.50 -15.09 -5.55
C ARG A 5 -27.12 -16.35 -4.94
N ASP A 6 -28.27 -16.78 -5.44
CA ASP A 6 -28.91 -18.04 -5.02
C ASP A 6 -28.09 -19.26 -5.46
N SER A 7 -28.31 -20.41 -4.84
CA SER A 7 -27.65 -21.67 -5.22
C SER A 7 -28.55 -22.59 -6.04
N MET A 8 -29.82 -22.21 -6.29
CA MET A 8 -30.80 -23.08 -6.94
C MET A 8 -30.44 -23.37 -8.41
N HIS A 9 -29.70 -22.47 -9.06
CA HIS A 9 -29.21 -22.66 -10.42
C HIS A 9 -27.96 -23.57 -10.50
N LYS A 10 -27.36 -23.93 -9.35
CA LYS A 10 -26.20 -24.85 -9.30
C LYS A 10 -26.66 -26.31 -9.28
N ARG A 11 -25.75 -27.21 -9.66
CA ARG A 11 -25.96 -28.67 -9.55
C ARG A 11 -25.99 -29.11 -8.08
N ARG A 12 -26.58 -30.29 -7.84
CA ARG A 12 -26.50 -30.98 -6.53
C ARG A 12 -25.06 -31.46 -6.29
N SER A 13 -24.74 -31.83 -5.05
CA SER A 13 -23.47 -32.49 -4.72
C SER A 13 -23.24 -33.76 -5.54
N THR A 14 -24.32 -34.51 -5.84
CA THR A 14 -24.29 -35.69 -6.72
C THR A 14 -24.12 -35.37 -8.22
N GLY A 15 -24.01 -34.10 -8.61
CA GLY A 15 -23.92 -33.67 -10.01
C GLY A 15 -25.27 -33.54 -10.74
N GLY A 16 -26.36 -34.05 -10.15
CA GLY A 16 -27.71 -33.95 -10.72
C GLY A 16 -28.21 -32.52 -10.89
N LYS A 17 -28.96 -32.26 -11.97
CA LYS A 17 -29.57 -30.95 -12.25
C LYS A 17 -30.76 -30.71 -11.30
N LYS A 18 -30.89 -29.47 -10.80
CA LYS A 18 -32.01 -29.07 -9.92
C LYS A 18 -32.99 -28.20 -10.72
N LYS A 19 -34.28 -28.54 -10.69
CA LYS A 19 -35.33 -27.69 -11.25
C LYS A 19 -35.55 -26.49 -10.33
N ALA A 20 -35.63 -25.29 -10.90
CA ALA A 20 -35.97 -24.09 -10.15
C ALA A 20 -37.45 -24.13 -9.76
N TRP A 21 -37.75 -24.10 -8.46
CA TRP A 21 -39.11 -24.17 -7.93
C TRP A 21 -39.75 -22.80 -7.67
N ARG A 22 -38.95 -21.73 -7.72
CA ARG A 22 -39.42 -20.34 -7.56
C ARG A 22 -38.64 -19.37 -8.44
N LYS A 23 -39.23 -18.20 -8.64
CA LYS A 23 -38.56 -17.04 -9.28
C LYS A 23 -37.49 -16.44 -8.33
N LYS A 24 -36.54 -15.71 -8.92
CA LYS A 24 -35.50 -14.95 -8.19
C LYS A 24 -36.16 -13.96 -7.20
N ARG A 25 -35.51 -13.69 -6.06
CA ARG A 25 -36.02 -12.74 -5.05
C ARG A 25 -35.07 -11.54 -4.88
N LYS A 26 -35.63 -10.39 -4.47
CA LYS A 26 -34.86 -9.13 -4.32
C LYS A 26 -33.68 -9.26 -3.34
N TYR A 27 -33.81 -10.07 -2.29
CA TYR A 27 -32.71 -10.28 -1.33
C TYR A 27 -31.55 -11.13 -1.86
N GLU A 28 -31.72 -11.80 -3.00
CA GLU A 28 -30.69 -12.63 -3.65
C GLU A 28 -29.87 -11.84 -4.67
N LEU A 29 -30.14 -10.54 -4.84
CA LEU A 29 -29.48 -9.73 -5.86
C LEU A 29 -27.96 -9.64 -5.62
N GLY A 30 -27.21 -9.80 -6.70
CA GLY A 30 -25.83 -9.37 -6.83
C GLY A 30 -25.74 -7.98 -7.48
N ARG A 31 -24.57 -7.36 -7.38
CA ARG A 31 -24.23 -6.11 -8.10
C ARG A 31 -22.93 -6.33 -8.86
N GLN A 32 -22.75 -5.59 -9.95
CA GLN A 32 -21.47 -5.58 -10.68
C GLN A 32 -20.30 -5.19 -9.74
N PRO A 33 -19.10 -5.73 -9.98
CA PRO A 33 -17.90 -5.38 -9.23
C PRO A 33 -17.55 -3.90 -9.42
N ALA A 34 -16.79 -3.34 -8.47
CA ALA A 34 -16.42 -1.93 -8.50
C ALA A 34 -15.24 -1.62 -9.43
N ASN A 35 -14.30 -2.57 -9.58
CA ASN A 35 -13.06 -2.44 -10.34
C ASN A 35 -12.34 -1.10 -10.08
N THR A 36 -12.13 -0.80 -8.79
CA THR A 36 -11.52 0.46 -8.34
C THR A 36 -10.16 0.66 -8.99
N LYS A 37 -9.97 1.78 -9.69
CA LYS A 37 -8.73 2.11 -10.37
C LYS A 37 -7.88 3.08 -9.59
N LEU A 38 -6.57 2.98 -9.78
CA LEU A 38 -5.63 3.98 -9.33
C LEU A 38 -5.77 5.24 -10.17
N SER A 39 -6.21 6.36 -9.57
CA SER A 39 -6.35 7.65 -10.25
C SER A 39 -6.56 8.77 -9.24
N SER A 40 -5.95 9.93 -9.50
CA SER A 40 -6.08 11.14 -8.68
C SER A 40 -7.51 11.69 -8.65
N ASN A 41 -8.32 11.41 -9.69
CA ASN A 41 -9.72 11.82 -9.71
C ASN A 41 -10.57 10.91 -8.81
N LYS A 42 -10.49 11.15 -7.49
CA LYS A 42 -11.19 10.39 -6.47
C LYS A 42 -12.69 10.37 -6.73
N THR A 43 -13.20 9.18 -7.04
CA THR A 43 -14.62 8.97 -7.33
C THR A 43 -15.16 7.86 -6.44
N VAL A 44 -16.06 8.19 -5.51
CA VAL A 44 -16.71 7.22 -4.62
C VAL A 44 -18.22 7.41 -4.71
N ARG A 45 -18.95 6.35 -5.05
CA ARG A 45 -20.42 6.38 -5.17
C ARG A 45 -21.09 5.73 -3.97
N ARG A 46 -22.14 6.38 -3.47
CA ARG A 46 -23.02 5.84 -2.43
C ARG A 46 -23.95 4.78 -3.03
N VAL A 47 -24.08 3.63 -2.37
CA VAL A 47 -24.97 2.54 -2.81
C VAL A 47 -25.87 2.12 -1.65
N ARG A 48 -27.19 2.33 -1.79
CA ARG A 48 -28.20 1.82 -0.83
C ARG A 48 -28.26 0.30 -0.88
N VAL A 49 -28.29 -0.33 0.29
CA VAL A 49 -28.45 -1.79 0.45
C VAL A 49 -29.72 -2.12 1.25
N ARG A 50 -29.98 -3.41 1.48
CA ARG A 50 -31.16 -3.88 2.24
C ARG A 50 -31.15 -3.30 3.66
N GLY A 51 -32.34 -2.99 4.18
CA GLY A 51 -32.51 -2.44 5.53
C GLY A 51 -32.18 -0.95 5.65
N GLY A 52 -32.10 -0.21 4.54
CA GLY A 52 -31.81 1.24 4.58
C GLY A 52 -30.32 1.59 4.71
N ASN A 53 -29.47 0.61 5.01
CA ASN A 53 -28.02 0.79 5.11
C ASN A 53 -27.36 1.24 3.81
N VAL A 54 -26.12 1.71 3.93
CA VAL A 54 -25.34 2.28 2.82
C VAL A 54 -23.97 1.60 2.72
N LYS A 55 -23.50 1.41 1.49
CA LYS A 55 -22.11 1.06 1.18
C LYS A 55 -21.48 2.12 0.29
N TRP A 56 -20.15 2.21 0.35
CA TRP A 56 -19.38 3.15 -0.45
C TRP A 56 -18.57 2.38 -1.50
N ARG A 57 -18.84 2.67 -2.77
CA ARG A 57 -18.18 2.03 -3.90
C ARG A 57 -17.13 2.98 -4.47
N ALA A 58 -15.87 2.74 -4.14
CA ALA A 58 -14.77 3.43 -4.81
C ALA A 58 -14.69 2.97 -6.28
N LEU A 59 -14.69 3.94 -7.19
CA LEU A 59 -14.39 3.72 -8.62
C LEU A 59 -12.95 4.14 -8.93
N ARG A 60 -12.48 5.22 -8.28
CA ARG A 60 -11.13 5.75 -8.42
C ARG A 60 -10.61 6.23 -7.08
N LEU A 61 -9.39 5.84 -6.72
CA LEU A 61 -8.67 6.28 -5.51
C LEU A 61 -7.19 6.41 -5.85
N ASP A 62 -6.51 7.32 -5.17
CA ASP A 62 -5.05 7.51 -5.23
C ASP A 62 -4.40 7.55 -3.84
N THR A 63 -5.20 7.61 -2.78
CA THR A 63 -4.73 7.81 -1.41
C THR A 63 -5.40 6.81 -0.47
N GLY A 64 -4.68 6.43 0.57
CA GLY A 64 -5.15 5.51 1.60
C GLY A 64 -4.49 5.83 2.94
N ASN A 65 -5.04 5.28 4.01
CA ASN A 65 -4.41 5.35 5.33
C ASN A 65 -3.57 4.08 5.56
N TYR A 66 -2.27 4.25 5.74
CA TYR A 66 -1.34 3.14 5.90
C TYR A 66 -0.68 3.18 7.27
N SER A 67 -0.63 2.03 7.92
CA SER A 67 0.01 1.84 9.22
C SER A 67 1.42 1.26 9.06
N TRP A 68 2.38 1.86 9.75
CA TRP A 68 3.68 1.29 10.04
C TRP A 68 3.59 0.55 11.38
N GLY A 69 3.68 -0.79 11.33
CA GLY A 69 3.40 -1.66 12.46
C GLY A 69 4.44 -1.55 13.58
N SER A 70 5.72 -1.63 13.24
CA SER A 70 6.82 -1.58 14.23
C SER A 70 6.86 -0.28 15.02
N GLU A 71 6.60 0.85 14.36
CA GLU A 71 6.65 2.19 14.96
C GLU A 71 5.28 2.66 15.50
N ALA A 72 4.22 1.86 15.35
CA ALA A 72 2.85 2.18 15.74
C ALA A 72 2.33 3.52 15.18
N VAL A 73 2.66 3.82 13.91
CA VAL A 73 2.32 5.09 13.26
C VAL A 73 1.40 4.86 12.09
N THR A 74 0.42 5.74 11.93
CA THR A 74 -0.49 5.68 10.79
C THR A 74 -0.47 7.02 10.07
N ARG A 75 -0.28 6.99 8.74
CA ARG A 75 -0.26 8.19 7.91
C ARG A 75 -1.07 7.99 6.64
N LYS A 76 -1.76 9.05 6.25
CA LYS A 76 -2.35 9.15 4.92
C LYS A 76 -1.22 9.33 3.93
N THR A 77 -1.15 8.45 2.94
CA THR A 77 -0.15 8.50 1.88
C THR A 77 -0.77 8.19 0.53
N ARG A 78 -0.08 8.58 -0.53
CA ARG A 78 -0.47 8.32 -1.91
C ARG A 78 -0.02 6.92 -2.31
N ILE A 79 -0.91 6.21 -2.99
CA ILE A 79 -0.66 4.96 -3.68
C ILE A 79 -0.06 5.31 -5.05
N LEU A 80 1.10 4.75 -5.35
CA LEU A 80 1.86 5.04 -6.57
C LEU A 80 1.62 3.99 -7.64
N ASP A 81 1.61 2.71 -7.26
CA ASP A 81 1.53 1.59 -8.20
C ASP A 81 1.00 0.33 -7.52
N VAL A 82 0.36 -0.57 -8.27
CA VAL A 82 0.00 -1.93 -7.85
C VAL A 82 1.06 -2.88 -8.41
N VAL A 83 1.81 -3.55 -7.53
CA VAL A 83 2.99 -4.34 -7.95
C VAL A 83 2.73 -5.85 -7.94
N TYR A 84 1.90 -6.31 -7.01
CA TYR A 84 1.60 -7.74 -6.89
C TYR A 84 0.17 -7.99 -6.43
N ASN A 85 -0.42 -9.08 -6.93
CA ASN A 85 -1.72 -9.55 -6.52
C ASN A 85 -1.70 -11.09 -6.48
N ALA A 86 -2.13 -11.67 -5.37
CA ALA A 86 -2.12 -13.12 -5.19
C ALA A 86 -3.19 -13.85 -6.01
N SER A 87 -4.30 -13.18 -6.35
CA SER A 87 -5.45 -13.84 -6.99
C SER A 87 -5.38 -13.83 -8.52
N ASN A 88 -4.97 -12.71 -9.13
CA ASN A 88 -4.95 -12.58 -10.59
C ASN A 88 -3.95 -11.51 -11.03
N ASN A 89 -3.11 -11.86 -12.02
CA ASN A 89 -2.11 -10.96 -12.62
C ASN A 89 -2.73 -9.81 -13.43
N GLU A 90 -3.93 -9.98 -14.02
CA GLU A 90 -4.61 -8.93 -14.77
C GLU A 90 -4.99 -7.73 -13.88
N LEU A 91 -5.21 -7.97 -12.58
CA LEU A 91 -5.51 -6.90 -11.64
C LEU A 91 -4.29 -5.99 -11.41
N VAL A 92 -3.08 -6.52 -11.53
CA VAL A 92 -1.83 -5.75 -11.51
C VAL A 92 -1.71 -4.95 -12.80
N ARG A 93 -1.83 -5.61 -13.96
CA ARG A 93 -1.69 -4.97 -15.29
C ARG A 93 -2.64 -3.78 -15.47
N THR A 94 -3.85 -3.92 -14.94
CA THR A 94 -4.90 -2.89 -15.08
C THR A 94 -4.98 -1.92 -13.91
N GLN A 95 -4.02 -1.94 -12.97
CA GLN A 95 -3.97 -1.04 -11.81
C GLN A 95 -5.26 -1.06 -10.97
N THR A 96 -5.77 -2.26 -10.68
CA THR A 96 -7.02 -2.45 -9.93
C THR A 96 -6.74 -2.66 -8.45
N LEU A 97 -7.29 -1.77 -7.61
CA LEU A 97 -7.16 -1.82 -6.15
C LEU A 97 -8.16 -2.83 -5.56
N VAL A 98 -7.64 -3.89 -4.95
CA VAL A 98 -8.42 -4.91 -4.23
C VAL A 98 -7.79 -5.21 -2.88
N LYS A 99 -8.56 -5.85 -1.98
CA LYS A 99 -8.01 -6.34 -0.71
C LYS A 99 -6.85 -7.30 -0.98
N SER A 100 -5.79 -7.17 -0.19
CA SER A 100 -4.55 -7.94 -0.23
C SER A 100 -3.71 -7.73 -1.50
N ALA A 101 -3.99 -6.68 -2.28
CA ALA A 101 -3.05 -6.22 -3.29
C ALA A 101 -1.83 -5.58 -2.62
N ILE A 102 -0.65 -5.89 -3.14
CA ILE A 102 0.60 -5.25 -2.73
C ILE A 102 0.83 -4.05 -3.63
N VAL A 103 0.99 -2.90 -3.00
CA VAL A 103 1.11 -1.60 -3.65
C VAL A 103 2.40 -0.90 -3.21
N GLN A 104 2.90 0.00 -4.06
CA GLN A 104 3.89 0.99 -3.67
C GLN A 104 3.17 2.23 -3.15
N ILE A 105 3.59 2.70 -1.98
CA ILE A 105 3.12 3.96 -1.39
C ILE A 105 4.27 4.94 -1.24
N ASP A 106 3.95 6.22 -1.18
CA ASP A 106 4.92 7.28 -0.90
C ASP A 106 5.44 7.20 0.54
N ALA A 107 6.77 7.24 0.69
CA ALA A 107 7.48 7.16 1.96
C ALA A 107 7.56 8.51 2.69
N ALA A 108 7.34 9.64 2.00
CA ALA A 108 7.59 10.98 2.57
C ALA A 108 6.84 11.26 3.89
N PRO A 109 5.55 10.92 4.06
CA PRO A 109 4.84 11.14 5.32
C PRO A 109 5.45 10.39 6.52
N PHE A 110 6.04 9.22 6.27
CA PHE A 110 6.69 8.40 7.30
C PHE A 110 8.11 8.90 7.59
N LYS A 111 8.85 9.35 6.57
CA LYS A 111 10.15 10.00 6.75
C LYS A 111 10.04 11.26 7.61
N GLN A 112 9.06 12.11 7.32
CA GLN A 112 8.83 13.33 8.09
C GLN A 112 8.50 13.02 9.55
N TRP A 113 7.66 12.01 9.80
CA TRP A 113 7.38 11.56 11.16
C TRP A 113 8.63 11.02 11.86
N TYR A 114 9.42 10.20 11.17
CA TYR A 114 10.64 9.60 11.73
C TYR A 114 11.67 10.67 12.12
N LEU A 115 11.84 11.69 11.27
CA LEU A 115 12.68 12.85 11.57
C LEU A 115 12.19 13.62 12.81
N GLN A 116 10.88 13.85 12.92
CA GLN A 116 10.31 14.54 14.08
C GLN A 116 10.39 13.69 15.36
N HIS A 117 10.27 12.36 15.24
CA HIS A 117 10.23 11.47 16.40
C HIS A 117 11.62 11.19 16.97
N TYR A 118 12.58 10.86 16.10
CA TYR A 118 13.94 10.45 16.46
C TYR A 118 15.01 11.53 16.25
N GLY A 119 14.69 12.59 15.51
CA GLY A 119 15.66 13.63 15.15
C GLY A 119 16.66 13.19 14.08
N VAL A 120 16.39 12.09 13.37
CA VAL A 120 17.30 11.51 12.37
C VAL A 120 16.59 11.33 11.04
N GLU A 121 17.27 11.67 9.95
CA GLU A 121 16.77 11.44 8.61
C GLU A 121 17.00 9.99 8.17
N ILE A 122 15.97 9.36 7.61
CA ILE A 122 16.00 7.97 7.13
C ILE A 122 16.05 7.92 5.60
N GLY A 123 16.83 6.97 5.06
CA GLY A 123 16.99 6.80 3.63
C GLY A 123 17.92 7.83 2.97
N ARG A 124 18.90 8.37 3.70
CA ARG A 124 20.05 9.04 3.06
C ARG A 124 20.78 7.98 2.24
N LYS A 125 20.83 8.15 0.91
CA LYS A 125 21.71 7.32 0.08
C LYS A 125 23.13 7.55 0.58
N LYS A 126 23.76 6.53 1.17
CA LYS A 126 25.21 6.52 1.34
C LYS A 126 25.83 6.69 -0.06
N LYS A 127 26.18 7.93 -0.45
CA LYS A 127 27.37 8.09 -1.28
C LYS A 127 28.48 7.45 -0.45
N ALA A 128 29.18 6.50 -1.06
CA ALA A 128 30.19 5.68 -0.43
C ALA A 128 31.01 6.51 0.57
N SER A 129 31.03 6.07 1.83
CA SER A 129 32.06 6.47 2.78
C SER A 129 33.37 5.79 2.35
N SER A 130 33.93 6.22 1.22
CA SER A 130 35.34 6.08 0.93
C SER A 130 36.01 7.32 1.48
N ALA A 131 36.71 7.14 2.60
CA ALA A 131 37.78 8.04 2.98
C ALA A 131 38.70 8.28 1.77
N THR A 132 39.21 9.51 1.67
CA THR A 132 40.15 10.02 0.65
C THR A 132 39.51 10.72 -0.54
N ALA A 133 39.18 12.00 -0.37
CA ALA A 133 39.71 13.08 -1.22
C ALA A 133 39.23 14.42 -0.67
N LYS A 134 40.16 15.19 -0.09
CA LYS A 134 39.99 16.64 0.06
C LYS A 134 40.06 17.29 -1.32
N LYS A 135 39.32 18.39 -1.43
CA LYS A 135 39.40 19.51 -2.38
C LYS A 135 38.60 19.43 -3.69
N ASP A 136 37.68 20.41 -3.75
CA ASP A 136 37.32 21.26 -4.88
C ASP A 136 36.45 20.66 -5.99
N ALA A 137 35.14 20.98 -5.95
CA ALA A 137 34.51 21.89 -6.92
C ALA A 137 32.99 21.95 -6.67
N SER A 138 32.50 23.18 -6.52
CA SER A 138 31.10 23.57 -6.45
C SER A 138 30.36 23.37 -7.77
N GLU A 139 29.09 22.98 -7.68
CA GLU A 139 27.90 23.55 -8.33
C GLU A 139 26.90 22.49 -8.82
N GLY A 140 25.65 22.66 -8.38
CA GLY A 140 24.47 22.20 -9.13
C GLY A 140 23.79 20.91 -8.67
N GLN A 141 23.04 20.93 -7.56
CA GLN A 141 21.64 20.51 -7.58
C GLN A 141 20.87 20.97 -6.33
N GLU A 142 20.02 21.97 -6.57
CA GLU A 142 19.11 22.62 -5.63
C GLU A 142 18.04 21.66 -5.10
N GLY A 143 17.68 21.86 -3.83
CA GLY A 143 16.72 21.05 -3.09
C GLY A 143 17.27 20.48 -1.77
N GLU A 144 18.41 20.97 -1.31
CA GLU A 144 18.94 20.74 0.03
C GLU A 144 18.15 21.61 1.01
N THR A 145 17.08 21.05 1.60
CA THR A 145 16.54 21.63 2.84
C THR A 145 17.59 21.41 3.91
N THR A 146 18.45 22.41 4.06
CA THR A 146 19.14 22.76 5.29
C THR A 146 18.26 22.39 6.48
N THR A 147 18.61 21.31 7.18
CA THR A 147 18.18 21.14 8.56
C THR A 147 18.94 22.21 9.32
N GLU A 148 18.40 23.43 9.34
CA GLU A 148 18.80 24.43 10.33
C GLU A 148 18.74 23.73 11.68
N GLU A 149 19.90 23.62 12.33
CA GLU A 149 19.99 23.15 13.71
C GLU A 149 19.32 24.19 14.60
N ALA A 150 17.99 24.20 14.58
CA ALA A 150 17.19 24.97 15.50
C ALA A 150 17.66 24.59 16.89
N LYS A 151 18.14 25.58 17.67
CA LYS A 151 18.59 25.38 19.04
C LYS A 151 17.47 24.71 19.84
N LYS A 152 17.60 23.41 20.09
CA LYS A 152 16.65 22.62 20.88
C LYS A 152 16.98 22.80 22.36
N SER A 153 15.95 22.84 23.20
CA SER A 153 16.16 22.84 24.65
C SER A 153 16.81 21.53 25.11
N SER A 154 17.57 21.59 26.21
CA SER A 154 18.21 20.42 26.82
C SER A 154 17.23 19.28 27.11
N HIS A 155 15.98 19.62 27.46
CA HIS A 155 14.93 18.64 27.70
C HIS A 155 14.52 17.88 26.43
N VAL A 156 14.49 18.55 25.27
CA VAL A 156 14.19 17.92 23.98
C VAL A 156 15.33 17.01 23.55
N LEU A 157 16.58 17.43 23.73
CA LEU A 157 17.76 16.60 23.43
C LEU A 157 17.73 15.30 24.23
N ARG A 158 17.54 15.38 25.55
CA ARG A 158 17.43 14.19 26.43
C ARG A 158 16.28 13.25 26.00
N LYS A 159 15.16 13.81 25.53
CA LYS A 159 14.02 13.03 25.03
C LYS A 159 14.34 12.30 23.73
N LEU A 160 15.08 12.95 22.82
CA LEU A 160 15.52 12.34 21.56
C LEU A 160 16.55 11.24 21.80
N GLU A 161 17.55 11.50 22.65
CA GLU A 161 18.56 10.50 23.05
C GLU A 161 17.91 9.25 23.62
N LYS A 162 16.94 9.39 24.53
CA LYS A 162 16.20 8.25 25.09
C LYS A 162 15.50 7.43 24.00
N ARG A 163 14.90 8.07 22.99
CA ARG A 163 14.24 7.37 21.88
C ARG A 163 15.23 6.72 20.92
N GLN A 164 16.41 7.30 20.76
CA GLN A 164 17.44 6.75 19.87
C GLN A 164 18.01 5.42 20.36
N GLN A 165 17.93 5.14 21.68
CA GLN A 165 18.41 3.87 22.26
C GLN A 165 17.66 2.64 21.70
N ASP A 166 16.35 2.74 21.54
CA ASP A 166 15.51 1.63 21.07
C ASP A 166 15.35 1.58 19.54
N ARG A 167 16.03 2.49 18.82
CA ARG A 167 15.88 2.67 17.38
C ARG A 167 16.50 1.50 16.62
N LYS A 168 15.65 0.58 16.14
CA LYS A 168 16.04 -0.55 15.28
C LYS A 168 15.14 -0.58 14.04
N LEU A 169 15.75 -0.51 12.87
CA LEU A 169 15.06 -0.58 11.59
C LEU A 169 15.49 -1.82 10.81
N ASP A 170 14.55 -2.48 10.15
CA ASP A 170 14.87 -3.59 9.24
C ASP A 170 15.64 -3.06 8.01
N PRO A 171 16.74 -3.72 7.59
CA PRO A 171 17.55 -3.27 6.45
C PRO A 171 16.76 -3.11 5.13
N HIS A 172 15.78 -3.99 4.87
CA HIS A 172 14.97 -3.91 3.64
C HIS A 172 14.03 -2.71 3.66
N ILE A 173 13.55 -2.32 4.84
CA ILE A 173 12.74 -1.12 5.01
C ILE A 173 13.61 0.13 4.83
N GLU A 174 14.84 0.13 5.35
CA GLU A 174 15.80 1.23 5.17
C GLU A 174 16.09 1.48 3.68
N GLU A 175 16.33 0.41 2.92
CA GLU A 175 16.56 0.47 1.48
C GLU A 175 15.36 1.09 0.74
N GLN A 176 14.13 0.70 1.10
CA GLN A 176 12.91 1.25 0.52
C GLN A 176 12.72 2.74 0.83
N PHE A 177 13.09 3.17 2.04
CA PHE A 177 13.14 4.60 2.36
C PHE A 177 14.15 5.33 1.46
N GLY A 178 15.31 4.72 1.16
CA GLY A 178 16.27 5.26 0.17
C GLY A 178 15.69 5.40 -1.24
N GLY A 179 14.78 4.50 -1.63
CA GLY A 179 14.02 4.56 -2.89
C GLY A 179 12.81 5.51 -2.87
N GLY A 180 12.43 6.04 -1.70
CA GLY A 180 11.27 6.93 -1.52
C GLY A 180 9.92 6.24 -1.67
N ARG A 181 9.88 4.91 -1.77
CA ARG A 181 8.66 4.12 -1.98
C ARG A 181 8.65 2.91 -1.07
N LEU A 182 7.59 2.74 -0.29
CA LEU A 182 7.42 1.59 0.59
C LEU A 182 6.45 0.59 -0.02
N LEU A 183 6.72 -0.70 0.17
CA LEU A 183 5.77 -1.75 -0.16
C LEU A 183 4.74 -1.89 0.96
N ALA A 184 3.46 -1.91 0.58
CA ALA A 184 2.36 -2.00 1.52
C ALA A 184 1.27 -2.95 1.01
N CYS A 185 0.51 -3.53 1.94
CA CYS A 185 -0.62 -4.41 1.66
C CYS A 185 -1.94 -3.67 1.95
N ILE A 186 -2.87 -3.68 1.00
CA ILE A 186 -4.23 -3.15 1.23
C ILE A 186 -5.00 -4.15 2.10
N SER A 187 -5.43 -3.75 3.29
CA SER A 187 -6.23 -4.59 4.19
C SER A 187 -7.73 -4.31 4.09
N SER A 188 -8.12 -3.14 3.59
CA SER A 188 -9.52 -2.73 3.39
C SER A 188 -10.14 -3.33 2.13
N ARG A 189 -11.46 -3.10 1.93
CA ARG A 189 -12.21 -3.52 0.72
C ARG A 189 -12.76 -2.30 -0.03
N PRO A 190 -12.00 -1.68 -0.96
CA PRO A 190 -12.37 -0.43 -1.60
C PRO A 190 -13.78 -0.39 -2.22
N GLY A 191 -14.21 -1.48 -2.83
CA GLY A 191 -15.54 -1.58 -3.45
C GLY A 191 -16.72 -1.67 -2.46
N GLN A 192 -16.48 -1.80 -1.16
CA GLN A 192 -17.51 -1.89 -0.11
C GLN A 192 -17.47 -0.71 0.87
N CYS A 193 -16.27 -0.31 1.29
CA CYS A 193 -16.06 0.77 2.26
C CYS A 193 -15.60 2.10 1.63
N GLY A 194 -15.22 2.11 0.35
CA GLY A 194 -14.78 3.32 -0.35
C GLY A 194 -13.37 3.79 0.01
N ARG A 195 -12.58 2.97 0.72
CA ARG A 195 -11.23 3.29 1.20
C ARG A 195 -10.23 2.21 0.81
N ALA A 196 -8.98 2.58 0.58
CA ALA A 196 -7.86 1.69 0.27
C ALA A 196 -6.80 1.79 1.38
N ASP A 197 -7.18 1.37 2.59
CA ASP A 197 -6.34 1.42 3.79
C ASP A 197 -5.54 0.12 3.93
N GLY A 198 -4.40 0.19 4.59
CA GLY A 198 -3.44 -0.90 4.61
C GLY A 198 -2.35 -0.75 5.67
N TYR A 199 -1.31 -1.56 5.53
CA TYR A 199 -0.11 -1.52 6.37
C TYR A 199 1.14 -1.72 5.52
N ILE A 200 2.26 -1.17 5.97
CA ILE A 200 3.59 -1.34 5.37
C ILE A 200 4.04 -2.79 5.62
N LEU A 201 4.61 -3.43 4.60
CA LEU A 201 5.16 -4.78 4.74
C LEU A 201 6.51 -4.73 5.47
N GLU A 202 6.70 -5.62 6.44
CA GLU A 202 7.91 -5.69 7.26
C GLU A 202 8.40 -7.13 7.44
N GLY A 203 9.70 -7.30 7.76
CA GLY A 203 10.32 -8.58 8.09
C GLY A 203 10.07 -9.71 7.07
N LYS A 204 9.72 -10.91 7.57
CA LYS A 204 9.53 -12.11 6.73
C LYS A 204 8.43 -11.96 5.68
N GLU A 205 7.39 -11.18 5.97
CA GLU A 205 6.31 -10.93 5.01
C GLU A 205 6.83 -10.09 3.84
N LEU A 206 7.62 -9.06 4.14
CA LEU A 206 8.26 -8.24 3.13
C LEU A 206 9.19 -9.07 2.25
N GLU A 207 10.07 -9.87 2.85
CA GLU A 207 10.98 -10.77 2.14
C GLU A 207 10.23 -11.71 1.19
N PHE A 208 9.14 -12.30 1.65
CA PHE A 208 8.32 -13.20 0.86
C PHE A 208 7.77 -12.52 -0.40
N TYR A 209 7.19 -11.33 -0.26
CA TYR A 209 6.63 -10.60 -1.40
C TYR A 209 7.72 -10.04 -2.32
N MET A 210 8.85 -9.58 -1.78
CA MET A 210 10.01 -9.16 -2.58
C MET A 210 10.50 -10.31 -3.47
N LYS A 211 10.67 -11.52 -2.91
CA LYS A 211 11.06 -12.72 -3.67
C LYS A 211 10.03 -13.06 -4.76
N LYS A 212 8.72 -12.96 -4.46
CA LYS A 212 7.66 -13.19 -5.46
C LYS A 212 7.69 -12.19 -6.61
N ILE A 213 7.91 -10.91 -6.30
CA ILE A 213 7.99 -9.84 -7.31
C ILE A 213 9.23 -10.03 -8.19
N GLN A 214 10.40 -10.31 -7.58
CA GLN A 214 11.65 -10.56 -8.31
C GLN A 214 11.54 -11.76 -9.26
N ARG A 215 11.03 -12.91 -8.77
CA ARG A 215 10.79 -14.09 -9.60
C ARG A 215 9.86 -13.82 -10.78
N LYS A 216 8.85 -12.98 -10.58
CA LYS A 216 7.90 -12.60 -11.64
C LYS A 216 8.56 -11.71 -12.70
N LYS A 217 9.45 -10.79 -12.30
CA LYS A 217 10.23 -9.96 -13.23
C LYS A 217 11.25 -10.79 -14.01
N GLY A 218 12.01 -11.66 -13.34
CA GLY A 218 13.04 -12.49 -13.98
C GLY A 218 12.51 -13.45 -15.04
N ARG A 219 11.31 -14.01 -14.83
CA ARG A 219 10.64 -14.85 -15.85
C ARG A 219 10.22 -14.08 -17.11
N GLY A 220 10.01 -12.77 -17.02
CA GLY A 220 9.65 -11.93 -18.17
C GLY A 220 10.86 -11.58 -19.03
N ALA A 221 12.04 -11.44 -18.43
CA ALA A 221 13.28 -11.13 -19.15
C ALA A 221 13.85 -12.35 -19.89
N GLY A 222 13.72 -13.56 -19.33
CA GLY A 222 14.22 -14.79 -19.97
C GLY A 222 13.32 -15.39 -21.06
N ALA A 223 12.15 -14.80 -21.33
CA ALA A 223 11.24 -15.23 -22.41
C ALA A 223 11.28 -14.31 -23.64
N ALA A 224 12.10 -13.26 -23.59
CA ALA A 224 12.31 -12.29 -24.67
C ALA A 224 13.73 -12.37 -25.26
N ALA A 225 14.45 -13.46 -24.99
CA ALA A 225 15.76 -13.79 -25.56
C ALA A 225 15.64 -15.13 -26.29
#